data_AF-A0A953DC74-F1
#
_entry.id   AF-A0A953DC74-F1
#
_cell.length_a   1.000
_cell.length_b   1.000
_cell.length_c   1.000
_cell.angle_alpha   90.00
_cell.angle_beta   90.00
_cell.angle_gamma   90.00
#
_symmetry.space_group_name_H-M   'P 1'
#
loop_
_entity.id
_entity.type
_entity.pdbx_description
1 polymer ?
#
loop_
_entity_poly.entity_id
_entity_poly.type
_entity_poly.pdbx_seq_one_letter_code
_entity_poly.pdbx_strand_id
1 'polypeptide(L)'
;MPNQRPQSSSRRELLHLVRRLSAAAEHLRQQEIVAPLLPGGRIRTRIEGLVYEFKVRTSFAGWGRFRPCNEEEAELIGEALPWQRGAYLELLPALRMILLWPVSGPRATQVGLWLALPFNSSDAQQRFGFPYEPLPVLLCDPFNGAEAFERIIARVDGHTLWFDSADPRADPTHAAWLRETSSAPEGEQEHFPAGLTASERRALLLWDLHRLEEETLGAGSLVTRPDADPNSETRQRMRGGRLASPAGQQLPEHLAQLPSRRAQLEWLRQERQRLELTERLRHALAKAGAVLHSYTLLPASSGSTTEILVEWSEEGQSYRYRSVIDPELTVVSSGICLRGRDRDFDLTSIVSVMRESPWSEEEIAE
;
A
#
# COMPACT_ATOMS: atom_id res chain seq x y z
N MET A 1 -48.66 9.58 -51.75
CA MET A 1 -48.49 10.26 -50.46
C MET A 1 -47.00 10.27 -50.13
N PRO A 2 -46.27 11.39 -50.32
CA PRO A 2 -44.82 11.42 -50.13
C PRO A 2 -44.50 11.47 -48.63
N ASN A 3 -43.71 10.50 -48.20
CA ASN A 3 -43.23 10.30 -46.84
C ASN A 3 -42.18 11.39 -46.50
N GLN A 4 -42.61 12.46 -45.83
CA GLN A 4 -41.71 13.53 -45.38
C GLN A 4 -40.85 13.01 -44.23
N ARG A 5 -39.54 12.96 -44.47
CA ARG A 5 -38.52 12.44 -43.54
C ARG A 5 -38.35 13.36 -42.32
N PRO A 6 -38.17 12.82 -41.10
CA PRO A 6 -37.94 13.58 -39.86
C PRO A 6 -36.49 14.11 -39.71
N GLN A 7 -35.89 14.64 -40.78
CA GLN A 7 -34.47 15.07 -40.76
C GLN A 7 -34.23 16.45 -40.14
N SER A 8 -35.27 17.24 -39.86
CA SER A 8 -35.12 18.64 -39.42
C SER A 8 -35.00 18.80 -37.89
N SER A 9 -35.51 17.86 -37.08
CA SER A 9 -35.41 17.95 -35.61
C SER A 9 -34.02 17.56 -35.10
N SER A 10 -33.45 16.47 -35.61
CA SER A 10 -32.11 15.98 -35.21
C SER A 10 -30.99 16.98 -35.48
N ARG A 11 -31.06 17.72 -36.60
CA ARG A 11 -30.09 18.79 -36.91
C ARG A 11 -30.22 19.97 -35.95
N ARG A 12 -31.43 20.33 -35.51
CA ARG A 12 -31.65 21.41 -34.54
C ARG A 12 -31.16 21.03 -33.15
N GLU A 13 -31.37 19.78 -32.75
CA GLU A 13 -30.87 19.23 -31.49
C GLU A 13 -29.34 19.21 -31.44
N LEU A 14 -28.69 18.79 -32.53
CA LEU A 14 -27.22 18.76 -32.63
C LEU A 14 -26.63 20.18 -32.56
N LEU A 15 -27.22 21.15 -33.27
CA LEU A 15 -26.79 22.55 -33.19
C LEU A 15 -27.00 23.16 -31.81
N HIS A 16 -28.08 22.79 -31.12
CA HIS A 16 -28.33 23.23 -29.74
C HIS A 16 -27.28 22.65 -28.79
N LEU A 17 -26.93 21.37 -28.94
CA LEU A 17 -25.86 20.73 -28.17
C LEU A 17 -24.52 21.43 -28.39
N VAL A 18 -24.13 21.66 -29.65
CA VAL A 18 -22.87 22.36 -29.99
C VAL A 18 -22.84 23.74 -29.35
N ARG A 19 -23.90 24.54 -29.46
CA ARG A 19 -23.97 25.87 -28.84
C ARG A 19 -23.83 25.81 -27.31
N ARG A 20 -24.49 24.85 -26.67
CA ARG A 20 -24.39 24.65 -25.22
C ARG A 20 -22.96 24.30 -24.80
N LEU A 21 -22.31 23.39 -25.52
CA LEU A 21 -20.92 22.99 -25.26
C LEU A 21 -19.94 24.14 -25.50
N SER A 22 -20.12 24.92 -26.58
CA SER A 22 -19.30 26.11 -26.83
C SER A 22 -19.47 27.17 -25.73
N ALA A 23 -20.69 27.43 -25.28
CA ALA A 23 -20.95 28.37 -24.19
C ALA A 23 -20.30 27.90 -22.87
N ALA A 24 -20.37 26.61 -22.57
CA ALA A 24 -19.71 26.03 -21.40
C ALA A 24 -18.16 26.16 -21.49
N ALA A 25 -17.58 25.93 -22.66
CA ALA A 25 -16.15 26.09 -22.89
C ALA A 25 -15.67 27.56 -22.79
N GLU A 26 -16.48 28.52 -23.25
CA GLU A 26 -16.20 29.95 -23.07
C GLU A 26 -16.27 30.36 -21.59
N HIS A 27 -17.28 29.87 -20.87
CA HIS A 27 -17.42 30.12 -19.44
C HIS A 27 -16.22 29.55 -18.66
N LEU A 28 -15.77 28.34 -18.98
CA LEU A 28 -14.58 27.73 -18.38
C LEU A 28 -13.33 28.59 -18.54
N ARG A 29 -13.12 29.20 -19.72
CA ARG A 29 -11.98 30.09 -19.98
C ARG A 29 -11.97 31.35 -19.11
N GLN A 30 -13.12 31.76 -18.59
CA GLN A 30 -13.25 32.91 -17.71
C GLN A 30 -13.09 32.54 -16.23
N GLN A 31 -13.08 31.25 -15.90
CA GLN A 31 -13.00 30.77 -14.53
C GLN A 31 -11.57 30.41 -14.11
N GLU A 32 -11.29 30.59 -12.83
CA GLU A 32 -10.08 30.07 -12.19
C GLU A 32 -10.34 28.65 -11.72
N ILE A 33 -9.41 27.75 -12.01
CA ILE A 33 -9.45 26.35 -11.63
C ILE A 33 -8.42 26.14 -10.51
N VAL A 34 -8.86 25.55 -9.41
CA VAL A 34 -7.97 25.07 -8.35
C VAL A 34 -7.72 23.59 -8.60
N ALA A 35 -6.46 23.19 -8.66
CA ALA A 35 -6.10 21.78 -8.86
C ALA A 35 -4.72 21.46 -8.26
N PRO A 36 -4.50 20.20 -7.85
CA PRO A 36 -3.15 19.72 -7.58
C PRO A 36 -2.43 19.50 -8.92
N LEU A 37 -1.16 19.86 -8.98
CA LEU A 37 -0.30 19.62 -10.14
C LEU A 37 0.99 18.93 -9.68
N LEU A 38 1.31 17.82 -10.34
CA LEU A 38 2.60 17.14 -10.20
C LEU A 38 3.51 17.52 -11.37
N PRO A 39 4.85 17.42 -11.24
CA PRO A 39 5.79 17.65 -12.33
C PRO A 39 5.44 16.84 -13.58
N GLY A 40 5.18 17.53 -14.69
CA GLY A 40 4.78 16.91 -15.96
C GLY A 40 3.32 16.44 -16.01
N GLY A 41 2.54 16.68 -14.96
CA GLY A 41 1.11 16.40 -14.90
C GLY A 41 0.28 17.34 -15.77
N ARG A 42 -1.01 17.01 -15.91
CA ARG A 42 -2.01 17.81 -16.61
C ARG A 42 -3.21 18.01 -15.70
N ILE A 43 -3.85 19.17 -15.83
CA ILE A 43 -5.07 19.48 -15.07
C ILE A 43 -6.24 18.88 -15.83
N ARG A 44 -7.08 18.12 -15.12
CA ARG A 44 -8.34 17.59 -15.68
C ARG A 44 -9.52 18.21 -14.95
N THR A 45 -10.50 18.67 -15.70
CA THR A 45 -11.77 19.16 -15.15
C THR A 45 -12.93 18.61 -15.95
N ARG A 46 -14.09 18.44 -15.32
CA ARG A 46 -15.31 17.95 -15.97
C ARG A 46 -16.38 19.02 -15.95
N ILE A 47 -16.90 19.37 -17.13
CA ILE A 47 -17.98 20.35 -17.29
C ILE A 47 -19.01 19.77 -18.25
N GLU A 48 -20.28 19.74 -17.81
CA GLU A 48 -21.39 19.23 -18.64
C GLU A 48 -21.13 17.81 -19.20
N GLY A 49 -20.39 16.98 -18.43
CA GLY A 49 -20.02 15.63 -18.82
C GLY A 49 -18.79 15.51 -19.73
N LEU A 50 -18.25 16.62 -20.25
CA LEU A 50 -17.01 16.63 -21.01
C LEU A 50 -15.80 16.76 -20.08
N VAL A 51 -14.75 16.01 -20.35
CA VAL A 51 -13.46 16.12 -19.66
C VAL A 51 -12.53 17.00 -20.48
N TYR A 52 -12.11 18.10 -19.88
CA TYR A 52 -11.08 18.98 -20.43
C TYR A 52 -9.75 18.68 -19.78
N GLU A 53 -8.68 18.70 -20.57
CA GLU A 53 -7.32 18.45 -20.10
C GLU A 53 -6.43 19.61 -20.50
N PHE A 54 -5.80 20.26 -19.51
CA PHE A 54 -4.94 21.41 -19.72
C PHE A 54 -3.50 21.08 -19.35
N LYS A 55 -2.58 21.42 -20.26
CA LYS A 55 -1.14 21.47 -20.01
C LYS A 55 -0.77 22.81 -19.41
N VAL A 56 0.01 22.79 -18.34
CA VAL A 56 0.52 24.02 -17.72
C VAL A 56 1.86 24.38 -18.34
N ARG A 57 2.02 25.64 -18.77
CA ARG A 57 3.25 26.13 -19.44
C ARG A 57 4.45 26.23 -18.50
N THR A 58 4.19 26.57 -17.24
CA THR A 58 5.22 26.76 -16.21
C THR A 58 5.45 25.47 -15.44
N SER A 59 6.70 25.18 -15.09
CA SER A 59 7.02 24.09 -14.15
C SER A 59 6.52 24.45 -12.76
N PHE A 60 5.54 23.70 -12.26
CA PHE A 60 4.96 23.89 -10.94
C PHE A 60 4.62 22.53 -10.33
N ALA A 61 4.75 22.42 -9.00
CA ALA A 61 4.36 21.26 -8.23
C ALA A 61 3.67 21.74 -6.96
N GLY A 62 2.49 21.19 -6.65
CA GLY A 62 1.68 21.61 -5.51
C GLY A 62 0.26 22.00 -5.89
N TRP A 63 -0.37 22.81 -5.04
CA TRP A 63 -1.73 23.29 -5.24
C TRP A 63 -1.72 24.64 -5.95
N GLY A 64 -2.23 24.69 -7.18
CA GLY A 64 -2.18 25.89 -8.00
C GLY A 64 -3.57 26.42 -8.36
N ARG A 65 -3.62 27.71 -8.67
CA ARG A 65 -4.73 28.36 -9.35
C ARG A 65 -4.35 28.57 -10.81
N PHE A 66 -5.22 28.12 -11.69
CA PHE A 66 -4.96 28.09 -13.11
C PHE A 66 -6.06 28.78 -13.88
N ARG A 67 -5.71 29.51 -14.93
CA ARG A 67 -6.67 30.07 -15.89
C ARG A 67 -6.47 29.38 -17.24
N PRO A 68 -7.49 28.74 -17.82
CA PRO A 68 -7.40 28.23 -19.18
C PRO A 68 -7.15 29.37 -20.17
N CYS A 69 -6.06 29.29 -20.93
CA CYS A 69 -5.75 30.27 -21.98
C CYS A 69 -6.39 29.88 -23.31
N ASN A 70 -6.49 28.57 -23.56
CA ASN A 70 -7.10 27.97 -24.75
C ASN A 70 -7.66 26.58 -24.39
N GLU A 71 -8.00 25.75 -25.38
CA GLU A 71 -8.62 24.42 -25.17
C GLU A 71 -7.66 23.37 -24.57
N GLU A 72 -6.34 23.58 -24.68
CA GLU A 72 -5.32 22.59 -24.28
C GLU A 72 -4.34 23.11 -23.23
N GLU A 73 -4.32 24.41 -22.96
CA GLU A 73 -3.32 25.05 -22.10
C GLU A 73 -3.95 25.92 -21.03
N ALA A 74 -3.34 25.90 -19.84
CA ALA A 74 -3.66 26.78 -18.74
C ALA A 74 -2.41 27.48 -18.21
N GLU A 75 -2.59 28.73 -17.78
CA GLU A 75 -1.56 29.53 -17.14
C GLU A 75 -1.70 29.46 -15.62
N LEU A 76 -0.57 29.34 -14.93
CA LEU A 76 -0.51 29.42 -13.48
C LEU A 76 -0.67 30.89 -13.05
N ILE A 77 -1.76 31.20 -12.36
CA ILE A 77 -2.00 32.52 -11.77
C ILE A 77 -1.19 32.68 -10.49
N GLY A 78 -1.07 31.59 -9.73
CA GLY A 78 -0.29 31.52 -8.50
C GLY A 78 -0.66 30.29 -7.67
N GLU A 79 -0.04 30.14 -6.52
CA GLU A 79 -0.37 29.07 -5.57
C GLU A 79 -1.81 29.23 -5.05
N ALA A 80 -2.45 28.11 -4.76
CA ALA A 80 -3.78 28.07 -4.16
C ALA A 80 -3.70 28.45 -2.68
N LEU A 81 -4.64 29.28 -2.23
CA LEU A 81 -4.72 29.64 -0.83
C LEU A 81 -5.21 28.44 0.01
N PRO A 82 -4.88 28.36 1.31
CA PRO A 82 -5.28 27.24 2.16
C PRO A 82 -6.78 26.93 2.15
N TRP A 83 -7.64 27.96 2.12
CA TRP A 83 -9.10 27.79 2.07
C TRP A 83 -9.60 27.27 0.71
N GLN A 84 -8.92 27.61 -0.39
CA GLN A 84 -9.25 27.09 -1.73
C GLN A 84 -8.85 25.62 -1.85
N ARG A 85 -7.68 25.28 -1.32
CA ARG A 85 -7.23 23.89 -1.17
C ARG A 85 -8.24 23.09 -0.34
N GLY A 86 -8.63 23.61 0.82
CA GLY A 86 -9.64 23.00 1.69
C GLY A 86 -10.97 22.76 0.97
N ALA A 87 -11.51 23.78 0.31
CA ALA A 87 -12.77 23.66 -0.44
C ALA A 87 -12.70 22.60 -1.56
N TYR A 88 -11.57 22.47 -2.25
CA TYR A 88 -11.36 21.41 -3.23
C TYR A 88 -11.32 20.03 -2.56
N LEU A 89 -10.51 19.88 -1.52
CA LEU A 89 -10.29 18.62 -0.80
C LEU A 89 -11.56 18.11 -0.09
N GLU A 90 -12.43 19.00 0.36
CA GLU A 90 -13.72 18.66 0.96
C GLU A 90 -14.66 17.90 0.02
N LEU A 91 -14.50 18.07 -1.30
CA LEU A 91 -15.26 17.34 -2.30
C LEU A 91 -14.89 15.86 -2.38
N LEU A 92 -13.72 15.50 -1.84
CA LEU A 92 -13.16 14.16 -1.91
C LEU A 92 -13.40 13.37 -0.61
N PRO A 93 -13.64 12.05 -0.69
CA PRO A 93 -13.75 11.20 0.48
C PRO A 93 -12.47 11.23 1.32
N ALA A 94 -12.65 11.37 2.64
CA ALA A 94 -11.54 11.31 3.59
C ALA A 94 -11.20 9.86 4.01
N LEU A 95 -9.91 9.60 4.18
CA LEU A 95 -9.33 8.37 4.71
C LEU A 95 -8.24 8.74 5.73
N ARG A 96 -8.25 8.09 6.90
CA ARG A 96 -7.20 8.30 7.91
C ARG A 96 -6.01 7.40 7.63
N MET A 97 -4.82 7.97 7.72
CA MET A 97 -3.57 7.27 7.44
C MET A 97 -2.52 7.59 8.50
N ILE A 98 -1.52 6.73 8.64
CA ILE A 98 -0.32 6.94 9.45
C ILE A 98 0.84 7.11 8.46
N LEU A 99 1.50 8.27 8.48
CA LEU A 99 2.69 8.50 7.67
C LEU A 99 3.81 7.58 8.15
N LEU A 100 4.53 6.97 7.22
CA LEU A 100 5.72 6.20 7.52
C LEU A 100 6.94 7.07 7.22
N TRP A 101 7.55 6.91 6.06
CA TRP A 101 8.75 7.65 5.64
C TRP A 101 8.51 8.45 4.35
N PRO A 102 9.24 9.56 4.17
CA PRO A 102 9.26 10.27 2.90
C PRO A 102 9.99 9.44 1.84
N VAL A 103 9.52 9.48 0.60
CA VAL A 103 10.22 8.83 -0.50
C VAL A 103 11.37 9.73 -0.96
N SER A 104 12.58 9.19 -0.92
CA SER A 104 13.79 9.90 -1.34
C SER A 104 13.87 10.07 -2.86
N GLY A 105 14.45 11.20 -3.30
CA GLY A 105 14.76 11.47 -4.70
C GLY A 105 14.23 12.83 -5.18
N PRO A 106 14.88 13.47 -6.17
CA PRO A 106 14.62 14.86 -6.52
C PRO A 106 13.16 15.12 -6.94
N ARG A 107 12.54 14.17 -7.65
CA ARG A 107 11.12 14.26 -8.04
C ARG A 107 10.16 14.00 -6.89
N ALA A 108 10.49 13.04 -6.01
CA ALA A 108 9.65 12.66 -4.87
C ALA A 108 9.62 13.76 -3.80
N THR A 109 10.78 14.37 -3.52
CA THR A 109 10.90 15.50 -2.60
C THR A 109 10.12 16.72 -3.11
N GLN A 110 10.18 17.01 -4.41
CA GLN A 110 9.46 18.15 -5.01
C GLN A 110 7.93 18.02 -4.85
N VAL A 111 7.41 16.79 -4.85
CA VAL A 111 5.96 16.54 -4.71
C VAL A 111 5.54 16.21 -3.29
N GLY A 112 6.46 16.23 -2.32
CA GLY A 112 6.16 15.79 -0.96
C GLY A 112 5.57 14.38 -0.91
N LEU A 113 6.18 13.42 -1.61
CA LEU A 113 5.71 12.03 -1.64
C LEU A 113 6.11 11.29 -0.36
N TRP A 114 5.13 10.71 0.32
CA TRP A 114 5.32 9.85 1.49
C TRP A 114 4.69 8.48 1.27
N LEU A 115 5.24 7.46 1.92
CA LEU A 115 4.51 6.21 2.12
C LEU A 115 3.74 6.26 3.42
N ALA A 116 2.50 5.76 3.40
CA ALA A 116 1.61 5.77 4.55
C ALA A 116 0.76 4.50 4.63
N LEU A 117 0.39 4.10 5.84
CA LEU A 117 -0.56 3.00 6.04
C LEU A 117 -1.95 3.53 6.35
N PRO A 118 -3.02 2.88 5.86
CA PRO A 118 -4.36 3.17 6.36
C PRO A 118 -4.45 2.92 7.87
N PHE A 119 -4.96 3.89 8.63
CA PHE A 119 -5.20 3.73 10.06
C PHE A 119 -6.21 2.61 10.34
N ASN A 120 -7.21 2.46 9.46
CA ASN A 120 -8.12 1.32 9.43
C ASN A 120 -8.05 0.66 8.05
N SER A 121 -7.33 -0.46 7.94
CA SER A 121 -7.16 -1.16 6.66
C SER A 121 -8.46 -1.78 6.13
N SER A 122 -9.38 -2.19 7.01
CA SER A 122 -10.69 -2.70 6.58
C SER A 122 -11.53 -1.60 5.93
N ASP A 123 -11.54 -0.39 6.50
CA ASP A 123 -12.23 0.76 5.92
C ASP A 123 -11.66 1.13 4.55
N ALA A 124 -10.33 1.15 4.44
CA ALA A 124 -9.63 1.45 3.19
C ALA A 124 -9.95 0.43 2.09
N GLN A 125 -9.95 -0.87 2.42
CA GLN A 125 -10.26 -1.91 1.46
C GLN A 125 -11.74 -1.91 1.06
N GLN A 126 -12.66 -1.77 2.01
CA GLN A 126 -14.10 -1.81 1.73
C GLN A 126 -14.58 -0.61 0.90
N ARG A 127 -14.08 0.60 1.22
CA ARG A 127 -14.55 1.83 0.55
C ARG A 127 -13.80 2.13 -0.73
N PHE A 128 -12.52 1.76 -0.82
CA PHE A 128 -11.63 2.21 -1.89
C PHE A 128 -10.88 1.08 -2.58
N GLY A 129 -11.00 -0.17 -2.12
CA GLY A 129 -10.29 -1.32 -2.70
C GLY A 129 -8.77 -1.26 -2.50
N PHE A 130 -8.28 -0.47 -1.54
CA PHE A 130 -6.84 -0.37 -1.30
C PHE A 130 -6.28 -1.65 -0.65
N PRO A 131 -5.05 -2.06 -1.03
CA PRO A 131 -4.37 -3.19 -0.41
C PRO A 131 -3.95 -2.86 1.01
N TYR A 132 -3.50 -3.89 1.74
CA TYR A 132 -2.99 -3.76 3.10
C TYR A 132 -1.57 -3.19 3.17
N GLU A 133 -0.97 -2.78 2.05
CA GLU A 133 0.43 -2.32 1.95
C GLU A 133 0.54 -0.80 2.15
N PRO A 134 1.76 -0.26 2.40
CA PRO A 134 2.00 1.18 2.36
C PRO A 134 1.62 1.79 1.02
N LEU A 135 0.88 2.90 1.06
CA LEU A 135 0.38 3.60 -0.11
C LEU A 135 1.04 4.98 -0.24
N PRO A 136 1.25 5.46 -1.47
CA PRO A 136 1.80 6.78 -1.71
C PRO A 136 0.78 7.88 -1.38
N VAL A 137 1.17 8.84 -0.55
CA VAL A 137 0.44 10.08 -0.27
C VAL A 137 1.22 11.25 -0.83
N LEU A 138 0.54 12.08 -1.60
CA LEU A 138 1.13 13.19 -2.36
C LEU A 138 0.89 14.53 -1.70
N LEU A 139 1.79 15.47 -2.00
CA LEU A 139 1.74 16.86 -1.54
C LEU A 139 1.72 16.96 -0.02
N CYS A 140 2.36 16.02 0.66
CA CYS A 140 2.60 16.10 2.10
C CYS A 140 3.49 17.30 2.40
N ASP A 141 2.99 18.18 3.25
CA ASP A 141 3.66 19.42 3.59
C ASP A 141 4.18 19.35 5.04
N PRO A 142 5.50 19.32 5.26
CA PRO A 142 6.08 19.31 6.59
C PRO A 142 5.62 20.48 7.47
N PHE A 143 5.35 21.65 6.87
CA PHE A 143 4.86 22.83 7.62
C PHE A 143 3.41 22.70 8.07
N ASN A 144 2.66 21.75 7.50
CA ASN A 144 1.28 21.41 7.89
C ASN A 144 1.20 20.10 8.69
N GLY A 145 2.31 19.67 9.30
CA GLY A 145 2.34 18.52 10.20
C GLY A 145 2.56 17.18 9.51
N ALA A 146 3.08 17.14 8.28
CA ALA A 146 3.51 15.88 7.68
C ALA A 146 4.85 15.42 8.28
N GLU A 147 4.78 14.58 9.32
CA GLU A 147 5.94 13.97 9.98
C GLU A 147 5.79 12.45 10.06
N ALA A 148 6.91 11.74 10.29
CA ALA A 148 6.89 10.29 10.46
C ALA A 148 6.00 9.87 11.63
N PHE A 149 5.22 8.82 11.44
CA PHE A 149 4.19 8.29 12.34
C PHE A 149 3.02 9.23 12.65
N GLU A 150 2.98 10.43 12.07
CA GLU A 150 1.85 11.33 12.26
C GLU A 150 0.59 10.73 11.65
N ARG A 151 -0.52 10.78 12.39
CA ARG A 151 -1.81 10.38 11.84
C ARG A 151 -2.40 11.55 11.08
N ILE A 152 -2.71 11.30 9.81
CA ILE A 152 -3.17 12.33 8.87
C ILE A 152 -4.56 12.00 8.33
N ILE A 153 -5.19 13.02 7.76
CA ILE A 153 -6.32 12.89 6.87
C ILE A 153 -5.80 12.99 5.44
N ALA A 154 -6.03 11.94 4.66
CA ALA A 154 -5.82 11.93 3.22
C ALA A 154 -7.15 11.98 2.48
N ARG A 155 -7.19 12.66 1.34
CA ARG A 155 -8.34 12.67 0.42
C ARG A 155 -8.13 11.72 -0.73
N VAL A 156 -9.13 10.89 -0.99
CA VAL A 156 -9.09 9.85 -2.02
C VAL A 156 -9.65 10.39 -3.33
N ASP A 157 -8.83 10.41 -4.37
CA ASP A 157 -9.21 10.72 -5.75
C ASP A 157 -8.86 9.52 -6.65
N GLY A 158 -9.82 8.61 -6.79
CA GLY A 158 -9.59 7.30 -7.41
C GLY A 158 -8.57 6.50 -6.61
N HIS A 159 -7.40 6.24 -7.21
CA HIS A 159 -6.26 5.57 -6.54
C HIS A 159 -5.21 6.56 -5.99
N THR A 160 -5.47 7.85 -6.10
CA THR A 160 -4.54 8.89 -5.66
C THR A 160 -4.92 9.37 -4.26
N LEU A 161 -3.93 9.54 -3.39
CA LEU A 161 -4.10 10.04 -2.03
C LEU A 161 -3.44 11.41 -1.90
N TRP A 162 -4.24 12.41 -1.55
CA TRP A 162 -3.78 13.77 -1.32
C TRP A 162 -3.71 14.07 0.16
N PHE A 163 -2.59 14.61 0.64
CA PHE A 163 -2.48 15.11 1.99
C PHE A 163 -3.42 16.32 2.19
N ASP A 164 -4.24 16.26 3.24
CA ASP A 164 -5.12 17.36 3.66
C ASP A 164 -4.53 18.08 4.87
N SER A 165 -4.45 17.36 5.98
CA SER A 165 -4.00 17.87 7.29
C SER A 165 -3.66 16.73 8.25
N ALA A 166 -2.96 17.06 9.34
CA ALA A 166 -2.87 16.19 10.51
C ALA A 166 -4.26 15.90 11.10
N ASP A 167 -4.52 14.68 11.57
CA ASP A 167 -5.81 14.31 12.16
C ASP A 167 -5.93 14.94 13.56
N PRO A 168 -6.83 15.92 13.76
CA PRO A 168 -6.96 16.60 15.06
C PRO A 168 -7.47 15.68 16.18
N ARG A 169 -7.93 14.47 15.84
CA ARG A 169 -8.35 13.45 16.81
C ARG A 169 -7.21 12.52 17.21
N ALA A 170 -6.02 12.67 16.63
CA ALA A 170 -4.87 11.86 16.96
C ALA A 170 -4.32 12.26 18.33
N ASP A 171 -3.88 11.25 19.08
CA ASP A 171 -3.09 11.51 20.27
C ASP A 171 -1.65 11.78 19.82
N PRO A 172 -1.13 13.01 19.96
CA PRO A 172 0.21 13.35 19.51
C PRO A 172 1.30 12.58 20.28
N THR A 173 0.99 12.07 21.48
CA THR A 173 1.96 11.30 22.29
C THR A 173 2.34 9.98 21.64
N HIS A 174 1.42 9.34 20.91
CA HIS A 174 1.72 8.11 20.17
C HIS A 174 2.75 8.35 19.07
N ALA A 175 2.54 9.38 18.24
CA ALA A 175 3.45 9.71 17.14
C ALA A 175 4.83 10.14 17.66
N ALA A 176 4.87 10.91 18.75
CA ALA A 176 6.12 11.28 19.40
C ALA A 176 6.87 10.04 19.94
N TRP A 177 6.18 9.15 20.65
CA TRP A 177 6.76 7.92 21.18
C TRP A 177 7.28 7.00 20.08
N LEU A 178 6.54 6.84 18.97
CA LEU A 178 6.96 6.03 17.84
C LEU A 178 8.24 6.58 17.19
N ARG A 179 8.34 7.90 17.02
CA ARG A 179 9.55 8.55 16.47
C ARG A 179 10.75 8.38 17.39
N GLU A 180 10.58 8.62 18.68
CA GLU A 180 11.63 8.43 19.68
C GLU A 180 12.11 6.97 19.69
N THR A 181 11.16 6.03 19.75
CA THR A 181 11.43 4.59 19.74
C THR A 181 12.16 4.14 18.48
N SER A 182 11.77 4.67 17.32
CA SER A 182 12.41 4.36 16.03
C SER A 182 13.83 4.91 15.88
N SER A 183 14.18 5.92 16.70
CA SER A 183 15.49 6.59 16.69
C SER A 183 16.42 6.09 17.81
N ALA A 184 15.88 5.46 18.84
CA ALA A 184 16.65 5.00 20.01
C ALA A 184 17.60 3.83 19.65
N PRO A 185 18.82 3.80 20.21
CA PRO A 185 19.74 2.68 20.05
C PRO A 185 19.18 1.41 20.73
N GLU A 186 19.50 0.25 20.17
CA GLU A 186 18.90 -1.04 20.55
C GLU A 186 19.05 -1.34 22.06
N GLY A 187 17.92 -1.59 22.75
CA GLY A 187 17.92 -2.20 24.08
C GLY A 187 17.14 -1.50 25.20
N GLU A 188 16.61 -0.29 24.99
CA GLU A 188 15.94 0.51 26.05
C GLU A 188 14.40 0.54 25.95
N GLN A 189 13.77 -0.51 25.41
CA GLN A 189 12.32 -0.47 25.12
C GLN A 189 11.56 -1.41 26.05
N GLU A 190 11.01 -0.86 27.13
CA GLU A 190 10.33 -1.69 28.13
C GLU A 190 8.82 -1.87 27.85
N HIS A 191 8.08 -0.88 27.33
CA HIS A 191 6.61 -1.00 27.22
C HIS A 191 5.98 -0.12 26.11
N PHE A 192 4.96 -0.64 25.40
CA PHE A 192 4.10 0.17 24.53
C PHE A 192 3.24 1.13 25.35
N PRO A 193 3.01 2.37 24.88
CA PRO A 193 2.08 3.28 25.53
C PRO A 193 0.67 2.69 25.51
N ALA A 194 -0.09 2.95 26.57
CA ALA A 194 -1.47 2.50 26.68
C ALA A 194 -2.30 3.13 25.55
N GLY A 195 -3.14 2.31 24.89
CA GLY A 195 -4.00 2.79 23.80
C GLY A 195 -3.37 2.74 22.41
N LEU A 196 -2.09 2.35 22.28
CA LEU A 196 -1.47 2.15 20.97
C LEU A 196 -2.25 1.08 20.18
N THR A 197 -2.62 1.43 18.95
CA THR A 197 -3.44 0.59 18.08
C THR A 197 -2.60 -0.45 17.35
N ALA A 198 -3.28 -1.45 16.76
CA ALA A 198 -2.61 -2.45 15.93
C ALA A 198 -1.95 -1.83 14.69
N SER A 199 -2.57 -0.80 14.09
CA SER A 199 -2.04 -0.09 12.92
C SER A 199 -0.79 0.71 13.24
N GLU A 200 -0.73 1.36 14.41
CA GLU A 200 0.46 2.07 14.88
C GLU A 200 1.61 1.11 15.19
N ARG A 201 1.33 -0.03 15.86
CA ARG A 201 2.34 -1.09 16.03
C ARG A 201 2.86 -1.62 14.69
N ARG A 202 1.97 -1.80 13.72
CA ARG A 202 2.34 -2.23 12.37
C ARG A 202 3.19 -1.18 11.66
N ALA A 203 2.89 0.11 11.84
CA ALA A 203 3.70 1.19 11.29
C ALA A 203 5.15 1.12 11.81
N LEU A 204 5.33 0.91 13.12
CA LEU A 204 6.66 0.73 13.71
C LEU A 204 7.40 -0.47 13.11
N LEU A 205 6.72 -1.62 13.00
CA LEU A 205 7.31 -2.83 12.41
C LEU A 205 7.78 -2.61 10.96
N LEU A 206 6.96 -1.94 10.13
CA LEU A 206 7.33 -1.65 8.74
C LEU A 206 8.48 -0.65 8.67
N TRP A 207 8.52 0.32 9.57
CA TRP A 207 9.64 1.26 9.66
C TRP A 207 10.95 0.54 9.98
N ASP A 208 10.96 -0.33 10.99
CA ASP A 208 12.15 -1.09 11.39
C ASP A 208 12.63 -2.00 10.25
N LEU A 209 11.70 -2.65 9.54
CA LEU A 209 12.02 -3.45 8.36
C LEU A 209 12.65 -2.60 7.25
N HIS A 210 12.06 -1.44 6.95
CA HIS A 210 12.58 -0.53 5.93
C HIS A 210 13.99 -0.05 6.26
N ARG A 211 14.25 0.33 7.52
CA ARG A 211 15.57 0.75 7.98
C ARG A 211 16.62 -0.35 7.78
N LEU A 212 16.29 -1.59 8.14
CA LEU A 212 17.18 -2.74 7.93
C LEU A 212 17.45 -3.00 6.44
N GLU A 213 16.44 -2.86 5.59
CA GLU A 213 16.60 -2.98 4.14
C GLU A 213 17.54 -1.88 3.59
N GLU A 214 17.39 -0.63 4.02
CA GLU A 214 18.30 0.45 3.63
C GLU A 214 19.74 0.22 4.12
N GLU A 215 19.92 -0.25 5.36
CA GLU A 215 21.24 -0.58 5.91
C GLU A 215 21.91 -1.71 5.12
N THR A 216 21.18 -2.77 4.78
CA THR A 216 21.72 -3.89 4.00
C THR A 216 22.08 -3.49 2.56
N LEU A 217 21.26 -2.68 1.91
CA LEU A 217 21.53 -2.15 0.56
C LEU A 217 22.70 -1.15 0.57
N GLY A 218 22.80 -0.32 1.61
CA GLY A 218 23.90 0.62 1.81
C GLY A 218 25.24 -0.05 2.12
N ALA A 219 25.23 -1.11 2.93
CA ALA A 219 26.43 -1.89 3.26
C ALA A 219 27.02 -2.63 2.05
N GLY A 220 26.18 -3.05 1.09
CA GLY A 220 26.62 -3.69 -0.16
C GLY A 220 27.41 -2.76 -1.09
N SER A 221 27.25 -1.44 -0.98
CA SER A 221 27.93 -0.47 -1.85
C SER A 221 29.32 -0.06 -1.36
N LEU A 222 29.75 -0.49 -0.16
CA LEU A 222 31.05 -0.12 0.42
C LEU A 222 32.14 -1.19 0.27
N VAL A 223 31.86 -2.35 -0.36
CA VAL A 223 32.85 -3.40 -0.61
C VAL A 223 33.48 -3.24 -2.01
N THR A 224 34.13 -2.10 -2.25
CA THR A 224 35.26 -2.03 -3.20
C THR A 224 36.18 -0.88 -2.80
N ARG A 225 37.10 -1.17 -1.87
CA ARG A 225 38.39 -0.49 -1.76
C ARG A 225 39.38 -1.43 -1.08
N PRO A 226 40.19 -2.20 -1.84
CA PRO A 226 41.44 -2.69 -1.33
C PRO A 226 42.45 -1.55 -1.50
N ASP A 227 42.87 -0.94 -0.39
CA ASP A 227 44.23 -0.45 -0.21
C ASP A 227 44.37 -0.06 1.26
N ALA A 228 44.65 -1.10 2.06
CA ALA A 228 45.17 -0.96 3.40
C ALA A 228 46.68 -0.69 3.28
N ASP A 229 47.09 0.53 3.65
CA ASP A 229 48.48 0.91 3.83
C ASP A 229 48.94 0.42 5.22
N PRO A 230 49.87 -0.54 5.32
CA PRO A 230 50.27 -1.16 6.58
C PRO A 230 51.44 -0.38 7.18
N ASN A 231 51.20 0.84 7.65
CA ASN A 231 52.17 1.54 8.49
C ASN A 231 51.56 2.72 9.24
N SER A 232 50.93 2.45 10.39
CA SER A 232 50.80 3.45 11.45
C SER A 232 50.58 2.81 12.83
N GLU A 233 51.53 1.98 13.25
CA GLU A 233 51.83 1.91 14.68
C GLU A 233 52.68 3.12 15.07
N THR A 234 52.24 3.91 16.05
CA THR A 234 52.90 4.07 17.37
C THR A 234 52.54 5.42 18.02
N ARG A 235 52.20 5.36 19.32
CA ARG A 235 52.09 6.41 20.36
C ARG A 235 50.73 7.13 20.37
N GLN A 236 49.95 7.13 21.46
CA GLN A 236 50.38 7.65 22.76
C GLN A 236 49.44 7.23 23.91
N ARG A 237 50.08 6.63 24.93
CA ARG A 237 49.81 6.48 26.37
C ARG A 237 48.65 7.25 27.06
N MET A 238 47.98 6.50 27.96
CA MET A 238 47.72 6.76 29.41
C MET A 238 46.72 7.84 29.86
N ARG A 239 45.61 7.38 30.46
CA ARG A 239 45.05 7.70 31.81
C ARG A 239 43.73 6.91 31.90
N GLY A 240 43.44 6.04 32.87
CA GLY A 240 43.66 6.14 34.31
C GLY A 240 42.35 6.55 34.97
N GLY A 241 41.52 5.59 35.42
CA GLY A 241 40.28 5.89 36.14
C GLY A 241 39.53 4.63 36.60
N ARG A 242 39.73 4.26 37.87
CA ARG A 242 38.95 3.25 38.62
C ARG A 242 37.51 3.70 38.81
N LEU A 243 36.58 2.75 38.92
CA LEU A 243 35.46 2.65 39.89
C LEU A 243 34.77 1.29 39.65
N ALA A 244 34.95 0.32 40.55
CA ALA A 244 34.00 -0.07 41.60
C ALA A 244 32.85 -0.96 41.09
N SER A 245 32.96 -2.26 41.37
CA SER A 245 31.83 -3.21 41.34
C SER A 245 30.98 -3.11 42.60
N PRO A 246 29.67 -3.33 42.47
CA PRO A 246 28.91 -4.13 43.43
C PRO A 246 28.29 -5.33 42.68
N ALA A 247 28.55 -6.56 43.13
CA ALA A 247 27.75 -7.27 44.13
C ALA A 247 26.49 -7.88 43.51
N GLY A 248 26.41 -9.21 43.61
CA GLY A 248 25.45 -10.05 42.92
C GLY A 248 23.99 -9.74 43.25
N GLN A 249 23.18 -9.73 42.21
CA GLN A 249 21.76 -10.07 42.29
C GLN A 249 21.56 -11.30 41.40
N GLN A 250 21.23 -12.40 42.03
CA GLN A 250 20.76 -13.61 41.37
C GLN A 250 19.46 -13.24 40.64
N LEU A 251 19.50 -13.26 39.30
CA LEU A 251 18.32 -13.15 38.47
C LEU A 251 17.39 -14.34 38.76
N PRO A 252 16.08 -14.12 38.96
CA PRO A 252 15.12 -15.20 39.12
C PRO A 252 15.12 -16.12 37.89
N GLU A 253 15.25 -17.44 38.12
CA GLU A 253 15.21 -18.49 37.08
C GLU A 253 13.92 -18.50 36.23
N HIS A 254 12.92 -17.68 36.59
CA HIS A 254 11.69 -17.49 35.82
C HIS A 254 11.88 -16.71 34.49
N LEU A 255 13.06 -16.13 34.23
CA LEU A 255 13.39 -15.41 32.98
C LEU A 255 13.86 -16.32 31.83
N ALA A 256 13.96 -17.64 32.05
CA ALA A 256 14.49 -18.58 31.06
C ALA A 256 13.49 -19.01 29.96
N GLN A 257 12.26 -18.48 29.93
CA GLN A 257 11.20 -18.96 29.02
C GLN A 257 10.55 -17.87 28.16
N LEU A 258 11.25 -16.78 27.87
CA LEU A 258 10.78 -15.80 26.88
C LEU A 258 11.45 -16.05 25.52
N PRO A 259 10.69 -16.09 24.40
CA PRO A 259 11.27 -16.35 23.09
C PRO A 259 12.26 -15.24 22.73
N SER A 260 13.52 -15.63 22.52
CA SER A 260 14.61 -14.73 22.11
C SER A 260 14.25 -13.87 20.89
N ARG A 261 14.92 -12.71 20.67
CA ARG A 261 14.78 -11.88 19.45
C ARG A 261 14.94 -12.70 18.15
N ARG A 262 15.69 -13.82 18.19
CA ARG A 262 15.74 -14.80 17.09
C ARG A 262 14.40 -15.48 16.85
N ALA A 263 13.73 -15.94 17.90
CA ALA A 263 12.38 -16.50 17.82
C ALA A 263 11.34 -15.45 17.36
N GLN A 264 11.51 -14.18 17.74
CA GLN A 264 10.67 -13.08 17.22
C GLN A 264 10.91 -12.83 15.72
N LEU A 265 12.17 -12.81 15.27
CA LEU A 265 12.53 -12.69 13.85
C LEU A 265 12.09 -13.91 13.03
N GLU A 266 12.19 -15.11 13.59
CA GLU A 266 11.69 -16.35 12.97
C GLU A 266 10.17 -16.31 12.85
N TRP A 267 9.46 -15.87 13.89
CA TRP A 267 8.02 -15.66 13.85
C TRP A 267 7.62 -14.62 12.78
N LEU A 268 8.36 -13.51 12.67
CA LEU A 268 8.12 -12.49 11.64
C LEU A 268 8.39 -13.00 10.22
N ARG A 269 9.44 -13.81 10.02
CA ARG A 269 9.71 -14.49 8.73
C ARG A 269 8.59 -15.47 8.38
N GLN A 270 8.12 -16.24 9.36
CA GLN A 270 7.00 -17.16 9.20
C GLN A 270 5.72 -16.42 8.84
N GLU A 271 5.44 -15.27 9.47
CA GLU A 271 4.23 -14.50 9.20
C GLU A 271 4.28 -13.82 7.81
N ARG A 272 5.44 -13.32 7.37
CA ARG A 272 5.63 -12.82 6.00
C ARG A 272 5.42 -13.94 4.97
N GLN A 273 6.05 -15.10 5.17
CA GLN A 273 5.88 -16.27 4.31
C GLN A 273 4.41 -16.72 4.27
N ARG A 274 3.70 -16.63 5.39
CA ARG A 274 2.28 -16.94 5.50
C ARG A 274 1.41 -15.98 4.68
N LEU A 275 1.67 -14.68 4.75
CA LEU A 275 0.93 -13.67 3.97
C LEU A 275 1.19 -13.81 2.47
N GLU A 276 2.46 -13.95 2.08
CA GLU A 276 2.85 -14.17 0.67
C GLU A 276 2.20 -15.45 0.11
N LEU A 277 2.21 -16.54 0.89
CA LEU A 277 1.54 -17.78 0.50
C LEU A 277 0.02 -17.60 0.36
N THR A 278 -0.61 -16.91 1.31
CA THR A 278 -2.07 -16.67 1.29
C THR A 278 -2.49 -15.92 0.02
N GLU A 279 -1.74 -14.89 -0.37
CA GLU A 279 -2.01 -14.12 -1.59
C GLU A 279 -1.75 -14.93 -2.86
N ARG A 280 -0.69 -15.74 -2.90
CA ARG A 280 -0.43 -16.66 -4.02
C ARG A 280 -1.58 -17.65 -4.21
N LEU A 281 -2.11 -18.23 -3.13
CA LEU A 281 -3.24 -19.16 -3.16
C LEU A 281 -4.53 -18.48 -3.65
N ARG A 282 -4.85 -17.29 -3.11
CA ARG A 282 -6.00 -16.51 -3.56
C ARG A 282 -5.92 -16.17 -5.04
N HIS A 283 -4.76 -15.71 -5.49
CA HIS A 283 -4.54 -15.32 -6.88
C HIS A 283 -4.70 -16.51 -7.84
N ALA A 284 -4.10 -17.66 -7.50
CA ALA A 284 -4.21 -18.88 -8.31
C ALA A 284 -5.66 -19.36 -8.44
N LEU A 285 -6.41 -19.39 -7.34
CA LEU A 285 -7.83 -19.80 -7.34
C LEU A 285 -8.72 -18.79 -8.06
N ALA A 286 -8.53 -17.49 -7.83
CA ALA A 286 -9.31 -16.43 -8.46
C ALA A 286 -9.16 -16.44 -9.99
N LYS A 287 -7.97 -16.78 -10.50
CA LYS A 287 -7.72 -16.91 -11.95
C LYS A 287 -8.61 -17.97 -12.62
N ALA A 288 -9.09 -18.96 -11.85
CA ALA A 288 -9.99 -20.01 -12.33
C ALA A 288 -11.45 -19.83 -11.86
N GLY A 289 -11.81 -18.70 -11.23
CA GLY A 289 -13.15 -18.46 -10.71
C GLY A 289 -13.45 -19.23 -9.41
N ALA A 290 -12.42 -19.53 -8.60
CA ALA A 290 -12.56 -20.19 -7.32
C ALA A 290 -12.20 -19.26 -6.15
N VAL A 291 -12.78 -19.55 -4.98
CA VAL A 291 -12.60 -18.81 -3.74
C VAL A 291 -11.86 -19.67 -2.72
N LEU A 292 -10.80 -19.12 -2.14
CA LEU A 292 -10.07 -19.73 -1.02
C LEU A 292 -10.86 -19.57 0.28
N HIS A 293 -11.16 -20.67 0.98
CA HIS A 293 -11.77 -20.65 2.32
C HIS A 293 -10.73 -20.74 3.43
N SER A 294 -9.84 -21.72 3.34
CA SER A 294 -8.81 -21.98 4.35
C SER A 294 -7.62 -22.73 3.76
N TYR A 295 -6.49 -22.74 4.47
CA TYR A 295 -5.41 -23.67 4.18
C TYR A 295 -4.69 -24.09 5.47
N THR A 296 -4.08 -25.26 5.45
CA THR A 296 -3.29 -25.83 6.55
C THR A 296 -1.96 -26.35 6.01
N LEU A 297 -0.87 -26.03 6.70
CA LEU A 297 0.45 -26.58 6.38
C LEU A 297 0.59 -27.98 6.99
N LEU A 298 0.91 -28.97 6.16
CA LEU A 298 1.13 -30.35 6.55
C LEU A 298 2.63 -30.68 6.52
N PRO A 299 3.17 -31.39 7.53
CA PRO A 299 4.51 -31.92 7.45
C PRO A 299 4.59 -32.96 6.33
N ALA A 300 5.57 -32.79 5.43
CA ALA A 300 5.75 -33.68 4.28
C ALA A 300 5.92 -35.13 4.70
N SER A 301 5.22 -36.05 4.03
CA SER A 301 5.45 -37.49 4.20
C SER A 301 6.84 -37.93 3.68
N SER A 302 7.44 -37.13 2.79
CA SER A 302 8.73 -37.38 2.12
C SER A 302 9.94 -36.65 2.73
N GLY A 303 9.74 -35.95 3.86
CA GLY A 303 10.83 -35.33 4.64
C GLY A 303 11.54 -34.13 4.00
N SER A 304 11.07 -33.61 2.86
CA SER A 304 11.80 -32.59 2.07
C SER A 304 11.03 -31.28 1.83
N THR A 305 9.70 -31.28 1.77
CA THR A 305 8.93 -30.06 1.42
C THR A 305 7.55 -30.02 2.07
N THR A 306 7.22 -28.97 2.82
CA THR A 306 5.90 -28.78 3.46
C THR A 306 4.77 -28.86 2.44
N GLU A 307 3.82 -29.80 2.63
CA GLU A 307 2.61 -29.90 1.81
C GLU A 307 1.56 -28.92 2.34
N ILE A 308 0.64 -28.47 1.49
CA ILE A 308 -0.37 -27.47 1.82
C ILE A 308 -1.73 -28.06 1.50
N LEU A 309 -2.57 -28.27 2.52
CA LEU A 309 -3.97 -28.61 2.35
C LEU A 309 -4.78 -27.33 2.15
N VAL A 310 -5.43 -27.20 1.00
CA VAL A 310 -6.22 -26.03 0.60
C VAL A 310 -7.69 -26.41 0.54
N GLU A 311 -8.55 -25.62 1.21
CA GLU A 311 -10.00 -25.70 1.08
C GLU A 311 -10.51 -24.57 0.20
N TRP A 312 -11.23 -24.90 -0.86
CA TRP A 312 -11.70 -23.93 -1.85
C TRP A 312 -13.07 -24.32 -2.42
N SER A 313 -13.78 -23.36 -3.01
CA SER A 313 -15.03 -23.61 -3.73
C SER A 313 -15.05 -22.85 -5.05
N GLU A 314 -15.92 -23.24 -5.97
CA GLU A 314 -16.24 -22.41 -7.12
C GLU A 314 -17.05 -21.19 -6.68
N GLU A 315 -16.93 -20.09 -7.42
CA GLU A 315 -17.69 -18.88 -7.15
C GLU A 315 -19.20 -19.13 -7.25
N GLY A 316 -19.93 -18.87 -6.16
CA GLY A 316 -21.37 -19.09 -6.07
C GLY A 316 -21.79 -20.52 -5.68
N GLN A 317 -20.85 -21.46 -5.53
CA GLN A 317 -21.13 -22.83 -5.10
C GLN A 317 -20.89 -23.01 -3.59
N SER A 318 -21.77 -23.77 -2.93
CA SER A 318 -21.63 -24.10 -1.50
C SER A 318 -20.71 -25.29 -1.25
N TYR A 319 -20.45 -26.11 -2.27
CA TYR A 319 -19.60 -27.28 -2.14
C TYR A 319 -18.12 -26.90 -2.02
N ARG A 320 -17.41 -27.55 -1.09
CA ARG A 320 -16.01 -27.27 -0.80
C ARG A 320 -15.14 -28.44 -1.24
N TYR A 321 -14.15 -28.14 -2.07
CA TYR A 321 -13.11 -29.05 -2.48
C TYR A 321 -11.91 -28.95 -1.54
N ARG A 322 -11.21 -30.07 -1.39
CA ARG A 322 -9.96 -30.16 -0.66
C ARG A 322 -8.87 -30.67 -1.58
N SER A 323 -7.76 -29.95 -1.64
CA SER A 323 -6.61 -30.35 -2.45
C SER A 323 -5.33 -30.19 -1.64
N VAL A 324 -4.45 -31.18 -1.73
CA VAL A 324 -3.09 -31.13 -1.19
C VAL A 324 -2.16 -30.70 -2.31
N ILE A 325 -1.37 -29.66 -2.07
CA ILE A 325 -0.43 -29.11 -3.04
C ILE A 325 0.95 -28.92 -2.42
N ASP A 326 1.98 -28.74 -3.25
CA ASP A 326 3.32 -28.34 -2.81
C ASP A 326 3.47 -26.79 -2.78
N PRO A 327 4.60 -26.24 -2.27
CA PRO A 327 4.83 -24.79 -2.23
C PRO A 327 4.93 -24.12 -3.60
N GLU A 328 5.15 -24.90 -4.66
CA GLU A 328 5.13 -24.49 -6.06
C GLU A 328 3.70 -24.44 -6.63
N LEU A 329 2.69 -24.82 -5.84
CA LEU A 329 1.26 -24.91 -6.17
C LEU A 329 0.91 -26.09 -7.11
N THR A 330 1.77 -27.09 -7.21
CA THR A 330 1.50 -28.34 -7.93
C THR A 330 0.63 -29.24 -7.06
N VAL A 331 -0.36 -29.88 -7.66
CA VAL A 331 -1.26 -30.78 -6.93
C VAL A 331 -0.55 -32.09 -6.61
N VAL A 332 -0.45 -32.38 -5.31
CA VAL A 332 0.05 -33.66 -4.78
C VAL A 332 -1.11 -34.66 -4.68
N SER A 333 -2.27 -34.18 -4.25
CA SER A 333 -3.50 -34.96 -4.21
C SER A 333 -4.71 -34.06 -4.40
N SER A 334 -5.55 -34.38 -5.37
CA SER A 334 -6.76 -33.61 -5.69
C SER A 334 -7.98 -33.98 -4.84
N GLY A 335 -7.88 -35.00 -3.98
CA GLY A 335 -9.02 -35.57 -3.26
C GLY A 335 -9.95 -36.43 -4.13
N ILE A 336 -9.64 -36.57 -5.43
CA ILE A 336 -10.33 -37.41 -6.40
C ILE A 336 -9.33 -38.32 -7.12
N CYS A 337 -9.78 -39.42 -7.72
CA CYS A 337 -8.89 -40.34 -8.40
C CYS A 337 -8.51 -39.84 -9.80
N LEU A 338 -7.39 -39.12 -9.93
CA LEU A 338 -6.85 -38.69 -11.24
C LEU A 338 -5.93 -39.74 -11.88
N ARG A 339 -6.13 -41.03 -11.59
CA ARG A 339 -5.29 -42.15 -12.09
C ARG A 339 -3.77 -41.93 -11.87
N GLY A 340 -3.39 -41.28 -10.77
CA GLY A 340 -2.00 -41.00 -10.41
C GLY A 340 -1.35 -39.86 -11.22
N ARG A 341 -2.15 -39.03 -11.90
CA ARG A 341 -1.70 -37.86 -12.67
C ARG A 341 -1.88 -36.54 -11.92
N ASP A 342 -2.12 -36.58 -10.61
CA ASP A 342 -2.34 -35.39 -9.79
C ASP A 342 -1.24 -34.34 -9.98
N ARG A 343 0.02 -34.78 -10.10
CA ARG A 343 1.20 -33.91 -10.30
C ARG A 343 1.29 -33.24 -11.67
N ASP A 344 0.44 -33.62 -12.63
CA ASP A 344 0.37 -32.96 -13.93
C ASP A 344 -0.44 -31.64 -13.86
N PHE A 345 -1.07 -31.36 -12.71
CA PHE A 345 -1.94 -30.21 -12.52
C PHE A 345 -1.38 -29.25 -11.48
N ASP A 346 -1.51 -27.95 -11.75
CA ASP A 346 -1.36 -26.90 -10.74
C ASP A 346 -2.73 -26.57 -10.11
N LEU A 347 -2.70 -25.80 -9.02
CA LEU A 347 -3.90 -25.37 -8.29
C LEU A 347 -4.91 -24.62 -9.18
N THR A 348 -4.45 -23.97 -10.26
CA THR A 348 -5.34 -23.25 -11.18
C THR A 348 -6.04 -24.23 -12.13
N SER A 349 -5.30 -25.20 -12.66
CA SER A 349 -5.76 -26.17 -13.65
C SER A 349 -6.71 -27.20 -13.04
N ILE A 350 -6.49 -27.59 -11.78
CA ILE A 350 -7.38 -28.55 -11.10
C ILE A 350 -8.80 -28.01 -10.91
N VAL A 351 -8.96 -26.70 -10.73
CA VAL A 351 -10.29 -26.05 -10.67
C VAL A 351 -11.04 -26.27 -11.97
N SER A 352 -10.35 -26.18 -13.12
CA SER A 352 -10.98 -26.39 -14.43
C SER A 352 -11.40 -27.85 -14.63
N VAL A 353 -10.57 -28.80 -14.18
CA VAL A 353 -10.89 -30.24 -14.22
C VAL A 353 -12.09 -30.58 -13.33
N MET A 354 -12.17 -30.00 -12.14
CA MET A 354 -13.29 -30.23 -11.22
C MET A 354 -14.61 -29.68 -11.78
N ARG A 355 -14.57 -28.50 -12.42
CA ARG A 355 -15.73 -27.88 -13.07
C ARG A 355 -16.28 -28.69 -14.25
N GLU A 356 -15.39 -29.35 -15.00
CA GLU A 356 -15.78 -30.20 -16.14
C GLU A 356 -16.17 -31.62 -15.71
N SER A 357 -16.03 -31.95 -14.42
CA SER A 357 -16.33 -33.26 -13.88
C SER A 357 -17.85 -33.44 -13.75
N PRO A 358 -18.46 -34.50 -14.29
CA PRO A 358 -19.92 -34.69 -14.36
C PRO A 358 -20.61 -35.01 -13.02
N TRP A 359 -19.93 -34.81 -11.89
CA TRP A 359 -20.41 -35.21 -10.55
C TRP A 359 -21.18 -34.11 -9.82
N SER A 360 -21.58 -33.03 -10.50
CA SER A 360 -21.91 -31.77 -9.82
C SER A 360 -23.36 -31.57 -9.38
N GLU A 361 -24.36 -32.39 -9.74
CA GLU A 361 -25.73 -32.11 -9.25
C GLU A 361 -26.61 -33.30 -8.80
N GLU A 362 -26.43 -34.54 -9.31
CA GLU A 362 -27.43 -35.61 -9.05
C GLU A 362 -27.03 -36.71 -8.02
N GLU A 363 -25.75 -36.96 -7.74
CA GLU A 363 -25.35 -38.12 -6.90
C GLU A 363 -25.02 -37.80 -5.42
N ILE A 364 -25.06 -36.53 -4.99
CA ILE A 364 -24.70 -36.13 -3.60
C ILE A 364 -25.95 -35.75 -2.77
N ALA A 365 -27.15 -35.83 -3.37
CA ALA A 365 -28.42 -35.58 -2.69
C ALA A 365 -29.08 -36.86 -2.08
N GLU A 366 -28.44 -38.02 -2.19
CA GLU A 366 -28.71 -39.22 -1.37
C GLU A 366 -27.63 -39.39 -0.29
#